data_AF-A0A3D4RX92-F1
#
_entry.id   AF-A0A3D4RX92-F1
#
_cell.length_a   1.000
_cell.length_b   1.000
_cell.length_c   1.000
_cell.angle_alpha   90.00
_cell.angle_beta   90.00
_cell.angle_gamma   90.00
#
_symmetry.space_group_name_H-M   'P 1'
#
loop_
_entity.id
_entity.type
_entity.pdbx_description
1 polymer ?
#
loop_
_entity_poly.entity_id
_entity_poly.type
_entity_poly.pdbx_seq_one_letter_code
_entity_poly.pdbx_strand_id
1 'polypeptide(L)'
;MGRGAFADGAGPRGGLYSTNAVNRLCIDAQRTLAAVDLDVANVVHTSWDSFVQSDALPHAIVGDAPALAYAVAEAPDAALTSTQHIIYDRYPFGNRAFPSILSCKMKSAAFLDALDPLLDSLDPSVGASDQSCAAVHQQLLDEVVASLPRFLRRWVAWQPAPVIEDDDVADDGTAWTQGFPEDPYPVLYREVEDGSIHFKSRRLSIEPHPARVIPFCNSIAAELPPGLSLPAFCEPRKWGVHYCHLATPEYIRAALVGRVEVPIIPRSAARPDTTDSNSRR
;
A
#
# COMPACT_ATOMS: atom_id res chain seq x y z
N MET A 1 13.98 32.03 26.27
CA MET A 1 14.26 31.05 25.20
C MET A 1 13.38 31.40 24.01
N GLY A 2 13.95 32.06 22.99
CA GLY A 2 13.18 32.59 21.86
C GLY A 2 12.87 31.51 20.83
N ARG A 3 11.59 31.36 20.46
CA ARG A 3 11.16 30.55 19.31
C ARG A 3 11.62 31.25 18.04
N GLY A 4 12.75 30.83 17.48
CA GLY A 4 13.19 31.26 16.17
C GLY A 4 12.17 30.81 15.13
N ALA A 5 11.55 31.76 14.43
CA ALA A 5 10.74 31.48 13.27
C ALA A 5 11.64 30.84 12.20
N PHE A 6 11.47 29.54 11.98
CA PHE A 6 12.08 28.88 10.84
C PHE A 6 11.43 29.44 9.57
N ALA A 7 12.11 30.40 8.94
CA ALA A 7 11.76 30.80 7.59
C ALA A 7 11.85 29.55 6.69
N ASP A 8 10.74 29.19 6.06
CA ASP A 8 10.68 28.16 5.02
C ASP A 8 11.50 28.65 3.81
N GLY A 9 12.82 28.52 3.90
CA GLY A 9 13.74 28.78 2.81
C GLY A 9 13.42 27.84 1.65
N ALA A 10 13.25 28.41 0.46
CA ALA A 10 13.09 27.70 -0.80
C ALA A 10 14.36 26.91 -1.15
N GLY A 11 14.60 25.81 -0.43
CA GLY A 11 15.49 24.76 -0.90
C GLY A 11 14.92 24.13 -2.17
N PRO A 12 15.72 23.34 -2.91
CA PRO A 12 15.23 22.60 -4.07
C PRO A 12 13.98 21.87 -3.65
N ARG A 13 12.83 22.25 -4.22
CA ARG A 13 11.54 21.63 -3.95
C ARG A 13 11.64 20.23 -4.54
N GLY A 14 12.17 19.30 -3.75
CA GLY A 14 12.26 17.89 -4.10
C GLY A 14 10.89 17.45 -4.57
N GLY A 15 10.83 16.84 -5.75
CA GLY A 15 9.58 16.48 -6.43
C GLY A 15 8.59 15.73 -5.53
N LEU A 16 9.11 15.01 -4.52
CA LEU A 16 8.42 14.21 -3.51
C LEU A 16 7.15 14.83 -2.91
N TYR A 17 7.08 16.16 -2.77
CA TYR A 17 5.97 16.84 -2.09
C TYR A 17 5.02 17.58 -3.03
N SER A 18 5.18 17.42 -4.36
CA SER A 18 4.25 17.97 -5.33
C SER A 18 2.98 17.12 -5.41
N THR A 19 1.84 17.72 -5.76
CA THR A 19 0.59 16.96 -6.03
C THR A 19 0.83 15.84 -7.04
N ASN A 20 1.67 16.06 -8.04
CA ASN A 20 2.03 15.04 -9.02
C ASN A 20 2.79 13.86 -8.40
N ALA A 21 3.79 14.11 -7.55
CA ALA A 21 4.51 13.03 -6.88
C ALA A 21 3.61 12.27 -5.91
N VAL A 22 2.78 12.99 -5.15
CA VAL A 22 1.79 12.38 -4.26
C VAL A 22 0.82 11.49 -5.06
N ASN A 23 0.36 11.94 -6.22
CA ASN A 23 -0.50 11.17 -7.14
C ASN A 23 0.23 10.02 -7.86
N ARG A 24 1.53 9.83 -7.65
CA ARG A 24 2.31 8.72 -8.22
C ARG A 24 2.78 7.70 -7.19
N LEU A 25 2.49 7.91 -5.90
CA LEU A 25 3.03 7.05 -4.85
C LEU A 25 2.62 5.58 -4.99
N CYS A 26 1.39 5.27 -5.41
CA CYS A 26 1.03 3.86 -5.65
C CYS A 26 1.66 3.25 -6.91
N ILE A 27 2.13 4.06 -7.87
CA ILE A 27 2.95 3.56 -8.99
C ILE A 27 4.32 3.13 -8.45
N ASP A 28 4.94 4.00 -7.65
CA ASP A 28 6.26 3.71 -7.10
C ASP A 28 6.17 2.51 -6.14
N ALA A 29 5.12 2.45 -5.31
CA ALA A 29 4.84 1.28 -4.46
C ALA A 29 4.61 0.00 -5.28
N GLN A 30 3.87 0.05 -6.39
CA GLN A 30 3.65 -1.10 -7.27
C GLN A 30 4.97 -1.65 -7.82
N ARG A 31 5.89 -0.76 -8.22
CA ARG A 31 7.20 -1.14 -8.75
C ARG A 31 8.11 -1.74 -7.68
N THR A 32 8.12 -1.16 -6.48
CA THR A 32 8.85 -1.72 -5.34
C THR A 32 8.29 -3.09 -4.94
N LEU A 33 6.97 -3.19 -4.85
CA LEU A 33 6.27 -4.40 -4.42
C LEU A 33 6.50 -5.56 -5.38
N ALA A 34 6.30 -5.31 -6.67
CA ALA A 34 6.47 -6.35 -7.67
C ALA A 34 7.93 -6.49 -8.13
N ALA A 35 8.85 -5.64 -7.64
CA ALA A 35 10.25 -5.58 -8.03
C ALA A 35 10.49 -5.49 -9.55
N VAL A 36 9.57 -4.84 -10.28
CA VAL A 36 9.56 -4.75 -11.75
C VAL A 36 9.39 -3.30 -12.20
N ASP A 37 10.06 -2.93 -13.29
CA ASP A 37 9.90 -1.62 -13.94
C ASP A 37 8.75 -1.68 -14.96
N LEU A 38 7.52 -1.56 -14.46
CA LEU A 38 6.31 -1.57 -15.27
C LEU A 38 5.81 -0.16 -15.56
N ASP A 39 5.18 0.00 -16.73
CA ASP A 39 4.30 1.15 -16.98
C ASP A 39 2.98 0.93 -16.24
N VAL A 40 2.71 1.80 -15.27
CA VAL A 40 1.56 1.69 -14.37
C VAL A 40 0.81 3.00 -14.43
N ALA A 41 -0.46 2.94 -14.78
CA ALA A 41 -1.35 4.09 -14.66
C ALA A 41 -1.94 4.14 -13.24
N ASN A 42 -1.92 5.31 -12.59
CA ASN A 42 -2.53 5.45 -11.27
C ASN A 42 -3.93 6.05 -11.36
N VAL A 43 -4.90 5.41 -10.71
CA VAL A 43 -6.25 5.95 -10.53
C VAL A 43 -6.38 6.50 -9.11
N VAL A 44 -6.43 7.82 -8.98
CA VAL A 44 -6.54 8.50 -7.69
C VAL A 44 -8.00 8.78 -7.37
N HIS A 45 -8.49 8.22 -6.27
CA HIS A 45 -9.84 8.38 -5.76
C HIS A 45 -9.89 9.46 -4.67
N THR A 46 -10.83 10.38 -4.81
CA THR A 46 -11.03 11.47 -3.82
C THR A 46 -11.94 11.07 -2.66
N SER A 47 -12.71 9.98 -2.80
CA SER A 47 -13.56 9.44 -1.72
C SER A 47 -13.14 8.02 -1.35
N TRP A 48 -13.25 7.72 -0.06
CA TRP A 48 -12.95 6.39 0.48
C TRP A 48 -13.86 5.32 -0.14
N ASP A 49 -15.18 5.57 -0.20
CA ASP A 49 -16.13 4.60 -0.76
C ASP A 49 -15.82 4.25 -2.23
N SER A 50 -15.48 5.25 -3.05
CA SER A 50 -15.10 5.02 -4.45
C SER A 50 -13.81 4.20 -4.55
N PHE A 51 -12.86 4.45 -3.66
CA PHE A 51 -11.63 3.67 -3.57
C PHE A 51 -11.91 2.24 -3.12
N VAL A 52 -12.73 2.01 -2.10
CA VAL A 52 -13.09 0.67 -1.61
C VAL A 52 -13.76 -0.14 -2.72
N GLN A 53 -14.62 0.49 -3.52
CA GLN A 53 -15.32 -0.14 -4.65
C GLN A 53 -14.46 -0.30 -5.91
N SER A 54 -13.26 0.30 -5.98
CA SER A 54 -12.39 0.20 -7.16
C SER A 54 -11.54 -1.07 -7.18
N ASP A 55 -10.97 -1.37 -8.35
CA ASP A 55 -10.12 -2.53 -8.58
C ASP A 55 -8.83 -2.10 -9.27
N ALA A 56 -7.73 -2.83 -9.04
CA ALA A 56 -6.49 -2.70 -9.79
C ALA A 56 -6.58 -3.54 -11.08
N LEU A 57 -6.21 -2.95 -12.22
CA LEU A 57 -6.05 -3.63 -13.51
C LEU A 57 -4.59 -4.13 -13.65
N PRO A 58 -4.28 -5.07 -14.55
CA PRO A 58 -5.19 -5.78 -15.44
C PRO A 58 -6.07 -6.76 -14.66
N HIS A 59 -7.31 -6.91 -15.11
CA HIS A 59 -8.13 -8.07 -14.80
C HIS A 59 -7.75 -9.11 -15.86
N ALA A 60 -7.17 -10.24 -15.47
CA ALA A 60 -6.64 -11.23 -16.41
C ALA A 60 -7.68 -11.62 -17.48
N ILE A 61 -7.27 -11.68 -18.76
CA ILE A 61 -7.85 -12.62 -19.72
C ILE A 61 -6.89 -13.82 -19.73
N VAL A 62 -7.23 -14.86 -18.97
CA VAL A 62 -6.47 -16.12 -19.01
C VAL A 62 -6.86 -16.83 -20.31
N GLY A 63 -5.95 -16.80 -21.30
CA GLY A 63 -6.15 -17.44 -22.61
C GLY A 63 -6.53 -18.92 -22.46
N ASP A 64 -7.58 -19.32 -23.19
CA ASP A 64 -8.19 -20.65 -23.26
C ASP A 64 -8.86 -21.21 -21.99
N ALA A 65 -8.89 -20.47 -20.87
CA ALA A 65 -9.77 -20.86 -19.77
C ALA A 65 -11.24 -20.75 -20.25
N PRO A 66 -12.07 -21.81 -20.14
CA PRO A 66 -13.48 -21.70 -20.48
C PRO A 66 -14.04 -20.54 -19.68
N ALA A 67 -14.62 -19.56 -20.39
CA ALA A 67 -15.13 -18.35 -19.77
C ALA A 67 -15.97 -18.75 -18.55
N LEU A 68 -15.41 -18.55 -17.34
CA LEU A 68 -16.27 -18.21 -16.21
C LEU A 68 -17.13 -17.09 -16.78
N ALA A 69 -18.46 -17.20 -16.65
CA ALA A 69 -19.46 -16.37 -17.31
C ALA A 69 -19.37 -14.85 -17.02
N TYR A 70 -18.24 -14.37 -16.53
CA TYR A 70 -17.76 -13.01 -16.71
C TYR A 70 -17.52 -12.76 -18.20
N ALA A 71 -18.51 -12.14 -18.84
CA ALA A 71 -18.27 -11.39 -20.06
C ALA A 71 -17.33 -10.21 -19.71
N VAL A 72 -16.03 -10.49 -19.54
CA VAL A 72 -14.99 -9.45 -19.63
C VAL A 72 -14.74 -9.26 -21.12
N ALA A 73 -15.74 -8.71 -21.82
CA ALA A 73 -15.44 -7.91 -22.99
C ALA A 73 -14.75 -6.65 -22.46
N GLU A 74 -13.64 -6.25 -23.08
CA GLU A 74 -12.80 -5.07 -22.77
C GLU A 74 -11.80 -5.29 -21.61
N ALA A 75 -10.48 -5.38 -21.78
CA ALA A 75 -9.61 -5.28 -22.94
C ALA A 75 -8.27 -5.94 -22.53
N PRO A 76 -7.74 -6.93 -23.27
CA PRO A 76 -6.42 -7.52 -22.98
C PRO A 76 -5.28 -6.49 -23.01
N ASP A 77 -5.53 -5.35 -23.66
CA ASP A 77 -4.58 -4.24 -23.81
C ASP A 77 -4.74 -3.15 -22.72
N ALA A 78 -5.55 -3.39 -21.68
CA ALA A 78 -5.68 -2.43 -20.58
C ALA A 78 -4.36 -2.32 -19.82
N ALA A 79 -3.82 -1.10 -19.72
CA ALA A 79 -2.62 -0.83 -18.95
C ALA A 79 -2.78 -1.31 -17.50
N LEU A 80 -1.69 -1.82 -16.90
CA LEU A 80 -1.63 -2.11 -15.47
C LEU A 80 -2.00 -0.84 -14.71
N THR A 81 -3.00 -0.94 -13.81
CA THR A 81 -3.39 0.17 -12.96
C THR A 81 -3.16 -0.13 -11.51
N SER A 82 -2.59 0.84 -10.80
CA SER A 82 -2.71 0.95 -9.35
C SER A 82 -3.90 1.85 -9.03
N THR A 83 -4.58 1.61 -7.91
CA THR A 83 -5.54 2.58 -7.39
C THR A 83 -5.06 3.15 -6.06
N GLN A 84 -5.40 4.41 -5.84
CA GLN A 84 -4.87 5.20 -4.75
C GLN A 84 -5.98 5.98 -4.05
N HIS A 85 -5.94 6.00 -2.72
CA HIS A 85 -6.65 6.98 -1.90
C HIS A 85 -5.69 7.61 -0.89
N ILE A 86 -5.95 8.87 -0.55
CA ILE A 86 -5.11 9.63 0.37
C ILE A 86 -6.00 10.22 1.45
N ILE A 87 -5.67 9.94 2.71
CA ILE A 87 -6.18 10.67 3.87
C ILE A 87 -5.29 11.89 4.08
N TYR A 88 -5.91 13.03 4.38
CA TYR A 88 -5.22 14.27 4.67
C TYR A 88 -5.43 14.67 6.13
N ASP A 89 -4.34 15.00 6.80
CA ASP A 89 -4.33 15.60 8.13
C ASP A 89 -3.99 17.09 8.08
N ARG A 90 -3.96 17.74 9.23
CA ARG A 90 -3.64 19.18 9.36
C ARG A 90 -2.44 19.37 10.28
N TYR A 91 -1.57 20.30 9.90
CA TYR A 91 -0.46 20.69 10.79
C TYR A 91 -1.01 21.36 12.07
N PRO A 92 -0.42 21.13 13.26
CA PRO A 92 -0.89 21.71 14.52
C PRO A 92 -0.90 23.25 14.54
N PHE A 93 0.02 23.89 13.80
CA PHE A 93 0.20 25.34 13.79
C PHE A 93 -0.31 26.00 12.50
N GLY A 94 -1.43 25.53 11.95
CA GLY A 94 -2.11 26.18 10.83
C GLY A 94 -3.21 25.34 10.19
N ASN A 95 -3.92 25.92 9.23
CA ASN A 95 -4.98 25.19 8.51
C ASN A 95 -4.48 24.46 7.26
N ARG A 96 -3.15 24.35 7.09
CA ARG A 96 -2.58 23.64 5.94
C ARG A 96 -2.77 22.14 6.11
N ALA A 97 -3.45 21.54 5.15
CA ALA A 97 -3.56 20.09 5.04
C ALA A 97 -2.26 19.49 4.46
N PHE A 98 -1.97 18.26 4.84
CA PHE A 98 -0.90 17.44 4.25
C PHE A 98 -1.40 16.00 4.07
N PRO A 99 -0.94 15.28 3.04
CA PRO A 99 -1.31 13.88 2.87
C PRO A 99 -0.68 13.09 4.01
N SER A 100 -1.44 12.34 4.79
CA SER A 100 -0.93 11.56 5.92
C SER A 100 -0.80 10.08 5.58
N ILE A 101 -1.91 9.47 5.18
CA ILE A 101 -2.01 8.04 4.92
C ILE A 101 -2.34 7.81 3.45
N LEU A 102 -1.57 6.93 2.82
CA LEU A 102 -1.74 6.44 1.46
C LEU A 102 -2.33 5.03 1.51
N SER A 103 -3.42 4.81 0.77
CA SER A 103 -3.99 3.48 0.58
C SER A 103 -3.82 3.10 -0.88
N CYS A 104 -3.17 1.96 -1.14
CA CYS A 104 -2.90 1.46 -2.47
C CYS A 104 -3.58 0.11 -2.71
N LYS A 105 -4.13 -0.09 -3.92
CA LYS A 105 -4.43 -1.41 -4.48
C LYS A 105 -3.52 -1.63 -5.68
N MET A 106 -2.78 -2.72 -5.65
CA MET A 106 -1.68 -3.04 -6.56
C MET A 106 -1.81 -4.49 -7.01
N LYS A 107 -1.10 -4.91 -8.05
CA LYS A 107 -0.97 -6.32 -8.44
C LYS A 107 0.31 -6.91 -7.87
N SER A 108 0.22 -8.12 -7.35
CA SER A 108 1.35 -8.87 -6.83
C SER A 108 2.27 -9.31 -7.96
N ALA A 109 3.56 -9.42 -7.67
CA ALA A 109 4.56 -10.04 -8.52
C ALA A 109 4.08 -11.40 -9.04
N ALA A 110 3.64 -12.28 -8.14
CA ALA A 110 3.21 -13.63 -8.50
C ALA A 110 2.01 -13.64 -9.48
N PHE A 111 1.15 -12.61 -9.43
CA PHE A 111 0.06 -12.48 -10.39
C PHE A 111 0.54 -11.95 -11.73
N LEU A 112 1.45 -10.99 -11.73
CA LEU A 112 2.06 -10.44 -12.94
C LEU A 112 2.87 -11.52 -13.68
N ASP A 113 3.64 -12.34 -12.95
CA ASP A 113 4.37 -13.50 -13.49
C ASP A 113 3.41 -14.55 -14.06
N ALA A 114 2.21 -14.72 -13.48
CA ALA A 114 1.23 -15.65 -14.03
C ALA A 114 0.58 -15.15 -15.33
N LEU A 115 0.67 -13.85 -15.62
CA LEU A 115 0.22 -13.24 -16.87
C LEU A 115 1.30 -13.24 -17.97
N ASP A 116 2.51 -13.72 -17.66
CA ASP A 116 3.72 -13.61 -18.48
C ASP A 116 3.61 -14.07 -19.96
N PRO A 117 2.74 -15.02 -20.38
CA PRO A 117 2.53 -15.26 -21.82
C PRO A 117 2.00 -14.04 -22.60
N LEU A 118 1.38 -13.06 -21.92
CA LEU A 118 0.90 -11.80 -22.49
C LEU A 118 1.89 -10.65 -22.30
N LEU A 119 2.89 -10.80 -21.42
CA LEU A 119 3.80 -9.74 -20.98
C LEU A 119 5.25 -9.95 -21.46
N ASP A 120 5.47 -10.81 -22.46
CA ASP A 120 6.71 -11.23 -23.19
C ASP A 120 7.90 -10.21 -23.30
N SER A 121 7.70 -8.96 -22.91
CA SER A 121 8.68 -7.90 -22.69
C SER A 121 9.33 -7.82 -21.30
N LEU A 122 8.89 -8.59 -20.30
CA LEU A 122 9.47 -8.54 -18.95
C LEU A 122 10.71 -9.44 -18.85
N ASP A 123 11.80 -8.90 -18.32
CA ASP A 123 13.08 -9.59 -18.22
C ASP A 123 12.93 -10.83 -17.31
N PRO A 124 13.11 -12.07 -17.84
CA PRO A 124 12.94 -13.30 -17.07
C PRO A 124 13.99 -13.49 -15.97
N SER A 125 14.97 -12.59 -15.84
CA SER A 125 15.89 -12.55 -14.70
C SER A 125 15.28 -11.92 -13.44
N VAL A 126 14.10 -11.29 -13.54
CA VAL A 126 13.36 -10.79 -12.40
C VAL A 126 12.48 -11.92 -11.85
N GLY A 127 13.07 -12.81 -11.05
CA GLY A 127 12.27 -13.68 -10.19
C GLY A 127 11.52 -12.80 -9.20
N ALA A 128 10.29 -12.41 -9.56
CA ALA A 128 9.54 -11.40 -8.83
C ALA A 128 9.04 -12.00 -7.51
N SER A 129 9.80 -11.79 -6.44
CA SER A 129 9.31 -12.04 -5.09
C SER A 129 8.53 -10.82 -4.63
N ASP A 130 7.25 -11.00 -4.28
CA ASP A 130 6.45 -9.96 -3.66
C ASP A 130 7.21 -9.36 -2.47
N GLN A 131 7.54 -8.08 -2.55
CA GLN A 131 8.04 -7.35 -1.40
C GLN A 131 6.88 -7.00 -0.46
N SER A 132 7.20 -6.79 0.82
CA SER A 132 6.25 -6.35 1.83
C SER A 132 5.89 -4.88 1.66
N CYS A 133 4.74 -4.48 2.20
CA CYS A 133 4.39 -3.06 2.33
C CYS A 133 5.43 -2.33 3.23
N ALA A 134 6.06 -3.04 4.17
CA ALA A 134 7.19 -2.59 4.98
C ALA A 134 8.43 -2.24 4.14
N ALA A 135 8.72 -3.00 3.08
CA ALA A 135 9.82 -2.67 2.17
C ALA A 135 9.55 -1.34 1.44
N VAL A 136 8.28 -1.08 1.07
CA VAL A 136 7.87 0.22 0.52
C VAL A 136 8.10 1.34 1.55
N HIS A 137 7.76 1.12 2.83
CA HIS A 137 8.08 2.09 3.89
C HIS A 137 9.57 2.36 4.05
N GLN A 138 10.39 1.32 4.02
CA GLN A 138 11.84 1.46 4.10
C GLN A 138 12.36 2.35 2.97
N GLN A 139 11.94 2.11 1.73
CA GLN A 139 12.32 2.94 0.60
C GLN A 139 11.85 4.39 0.76
N LEU A 140 10.59 4.62 1.16
CA LEU A 140 10.06 5.97 1.37
C LEU A 140 10.81 6.71 2.49
N LEU A 141 11.16 6.01 3.58
CA LEU A 141 11.97 6.57 4.67
C LEU A 141 13.35 7.00 4.16
N ASP A 142 14.03 6.13 3.40
CA ASP A 142 15.36 6.41 2.86
C ASP A 142 15.34 7.61 1.92
N GLU A 143 14.34 7.70 1.03
CA GLU A 143 14.15 8.84 0.12
C GLU A 143 13.86 10.13 0.88
N VAL A 144 12.99 10.09 1.89
CA VAL A 144 12.68 11.25 2.72
C VAL A 144 13.92 11.73 3.44
N VAL A 145 14.65 10.84 4.13
CA VAL A 145 15.88 11.18 4.84
C VAL A 145 16.94 11.73 3.89
N ALA A 146 17.13 11.12 2.72
CA ALA A 146 18.05 11.61 1.70
C ALA A 146 17.68 13.01 1.19
N SER A 147 16.38 13.32 1.08
CA SER A 147 15.87 14.62 0.65
C SER A 147 16.04 15.74 1.70
N LEU A 148 16.33 15.41 2.96
CA LEU A 148 16.45 16.39 4.02
C LEU A 148 17.73 17.25 3.89
N PRO A 149 17.64 18.56 4.19
CA PRO A 149 18.82 19.41 4.42
C PRO A 149 19.80 18.77 5.40
N ARG A 150 21.11 19.00 5.20
CA ARG A 150 22.17 18.35 6.00
C ARG A 150 22.00 18.52 7.51
N PHE A 151 21.53 19.69 7.96
CA PHE A 151 21.28 19.94 9.38
C PHE A 151 20.09 19.12 9.93
N LEU A 152 19.03 18.92 9.14
CA LEU A 152 17.90 18.07 9.51
C LEU A 152 18.27 16.58 9.48
N ARG A 153 19.09 16.15 8.51
CA ARG A 153 19.62 14.77 8.53
C ARG A 153 20.42 14.49 9.81
N ARG A 154 21.26 15.44 10.24
CA ARG A 154 22.00 15.32 11.50
C ARG A 154 21.06 15.28 12.71
N TRP A 155 20.00 16.11 12.70
CA TRP A 155 18.99 16.10 13.74
C TRP A 155 18.27 14.75 13.83
N VAL A 156 17.81 14.20 12.71
CA VAL A 156 17.17 12.87 12.65
C VAL A 156 18.12 11.78 13.13
N ALA A 157 19.40 11.84 12.73
CA ALA A 157 20.42 10.89 13.20
C ALA A 157 20.75 10.99 14.70
N TRP A 158 20.28 12.03 15.41
CA TRP A 158 20.43 12.17 16.86
C TRP A 158 19.20 11.68 17.64
N GLN A 159 18.10 11.38 16.95
CA GLN A 159 16.93 10.75 17.54
C GLN A 159 17.12 9.23 17.64
N PRO A 160 16.31 8.52 18.43
CA PRO A 160 16.21 7.07 18.33
C PRO A 160 15.95 6.67 16.87
N ALA A 161 16.63 5.61 16.43
CA ALA A 161 16.52 5.16 15.04
C ALA A 161 15.06 4.77 14.72
N PRO A 162 14.53 5.17 13.56
CA PRO A 162 13.25 4.68 13.08
C PRO A 162 13.20 3.15 13.02
N VAL A 163 12.05 2.57 13.35
CA VAL A 163 11.81 1.12 13.29
C VAL A 163 10.80 0.84 12.19
N ILE A 164 11.16 0.01 11.21
CA ILE A 164 10.20 -0.55 10.25
C ILE A 164 9.68 -1.86 10.85
N GLU A 165 8.36 -1.94 11.06
CA GLU A 165 7.71 -3.14 11.55
C GLU A 165 7.32 -4.07 10.39
N ASP A 166 7.12 -5.34 10.70
CA ASP A 166 6.50 -6.28 9.77
C ASP A 166 5.05 -5.85 9.46
N ASP A 167 4.57 -6.26 8.29
CA ASP A 167 3.21 -5.95 7.85
C ASP A 167 2.17 -6.60 8.77
N ASP A 168 1.19 -5.80 9.19
CA ASP A 168 -0.01 -6.30 9.85
C ASP A 168 -0.98 -6.84 8.79
N VAL A 169 -1.13 -8.17 8.76
CA VAL A 169 -1.91 -8.85 7.72
C VAL A 169 -3.38 -8.93 8.13
N ALA A 170 -4.24 -8.27 7.35
CA ALA A 170 -5.68 -8.39 7.47
C ALA A 170 -6.18 -9.70 6.84
N ASP A 171 -7.12 -10.36 7.50
CA ASP A 171 -7.72 -11.62 7.03
C ASP A 171 -8.65 -11.42 5.82
N ASP A 172 -9.31 -10.27 5.74
CA ASP A 172 -10.25 -9.93 4.67
C ASP A 172 -10.34 -8.41 4.42
N GLY A 173 -11.15 -8.02 3.44
CA GLY A 173 -11.38 -6.62 3.09
C GLY A 173 -12.05 -5.80 4.20
N THR A 174 -12.92 -6.41 5.02
CA THR A 174 -13.58 -5.73 6.14
C THR A 174 -12.56 -5.40 7.22
N ALA A 175 -11.73 -6.38 7.59
CA ALA A 175 -10.63 -6.17 8.52
C ALA A 175 -9.69 -5.10 7.97
N TRP A 176 -9.28 -5.18 6.70
CA TRP A 176 -8.38 -4.20 6.09
C TRP A 176 -8.91 -2.76 6.14
N THR A 177 -10.19 -2.56 5.80
CA THR A 177 -10.86 -1.25 5.82
C THR A 177 -11.32 -0.78 7.21
N GLN A 178 -11.18 -1.60 8.25
CA GLN A 178 -11.72 -1.31 9.57
C GLN A 178 -11.16 0.01 10.13
N GLY A 179 -12.08 0.89 10.56
CA GLY A 179 -11.76 2.21 11.12
C GLY A 179 -11.62 3.32 10.09
N PHE A 180 -11.47 3.00 8.80
CA PHE A 180 -11.29 4.02 7.78
C PHE A 180 -12.61 4.63 7.28
N PRO A 181 -12.62 5.94 6.95
CA PRO A 181 -11.53 6.91 7.12
C PRO A 181 -11.48 7.62 8.49
N GLU A 182 -12.45 7.40 9.39
CA GLU A 182 -12.64 8.22 10.59
C GLU A 182 -11.62 7.98 11.71
N ASP A 183 -11.20 6.73 11.91
CA ASP A 183 -10.22 6.27 12.90
C ASP A 183 -9.20 5.34 12.21
N PRO A 184 -8.34 5.90 11.34
CA PRO A 184 -7.51 5.10 10.47
C PRO A 184 -6.40 4.37 11.25
N TYR A 185 -5.99 3.24 10.69
CA TYR A 185 -4.87 2.46 11.19
C TYR A 185 -3.59 3.32 11.34
N PRO A 186 -2.88 3.26 12.49
CA PRO A 186 -1.73 4.11 12.75
C PRO A 186 -0.50 3.64 11.96
N VAL A 187 -0.33 4.18 10.75
CA VAL A 187 0.83 3.84 9.89
C VAL A 187 2.17 4.41 10.38
N LEU A 188 2.11 5.38 11.30
CA LEU A 188 3.24 5.86 12.09
C LEU A 188 2.79 5.99 13.55
N TYR A 189 3.66 5.64 14.47
CA TYR A 189 3.46 5.91 15.89
C TYR A 189 4.80 6.07 16.61
N ARG A 190 4.76 6.55 17.86
CA ARG A 190 5.91 6.62 18.75
C ARG A 190 5.77 5.59 19.86
N GLU A 191 6.79 4.77 20.06
CA GLU A 191 6.83 3.82 21.16
C GLU A 191 7.12 4.56 22.48
N VAL A 192 6.39 4.21 23.55
CA VAL A 192 6.51 4.86 24.87
C VAL A 192 7.88 4.63 25.48
N GLU A 193 8.42 3.42 25.31
CA GLU A 193 9.59 2.93 26.02
C GLU A 193 10.90 3.59 25.57
N ASP A 194 11.10 3.74 24.26
CA ASP A 194 12.34 4.27 23.69
C ASP A 194 12.15 5.59 22.93
N GLY A 195 10.91 6.01 22.69
CA GLY A 195 10.57 7.21 21.96
C GLY A 195 10.88 7.15 20.46
N SER A 196 11.22 5.98 19.91
CA SER A 196 11.46 5.78 18.48
C SER A 196 10.17 5.90 17.68
N ILE A 197 10.29 6.30 16.41
CA ILE A 197 9.16 6.34 15.48
C ILE A 197 9.10 4.98 14.78
N HIS A 198 7.98 4.31 14.93
CA HIS A 198 7.67 3.05 14.26
C HIS A 198 6.85 3.30 13.01
N PHE A 199 7.17 2.56 11.97
CA PHE A 199 6.50 2.55 10.67
C PHE A 199 5.78 1.22 10.57
N LYS A 200 4.47 1.29 10.48
CA LYS A 200 3.62 0.10 10.44
C LYS A 200 2.76 0.14 9.20
N SER A 201 2.71 -0.96 8.49
CA SER A 201 1.84 -1.10 7.33
C SER A 201 0.69 -2.05 7.68
N ARG A 202 -0.47 -1.85 7.06
CA ARG A 202 -1.53 -2.86 7.05
C ARG A 202 -1.68 -3.41 5.65
N ARG A 203 -1.51 -4.72 5.53
CA ARG A 203 -1.51 -5.47 4.28
C ARG A 203 -2.77 -6.32 4.17
N LEU A 204 -3.33 -6.41 2.97
CA LEU A 204 -4.19 -7.51 2.57
C LEU A 204 -3.63 -8.03 1.25
N SER A 205 -3.61 -9.35 1.07
CA SER A 205 -3.24 -9.94 -0.21
C SER A 205 -4.31 -10.95 -0.57
N ILE A 206 -4.95 -10.74 -1.72
CA ILE A 206 -5.91 -11.71 -2.23
C ILE A 206 -5.13 -12.70 -3.08
N GLU A 207 -4.70 -13.77 -2.41
CA GLU A 207 -4.38 -15.00 -3.10
C GLU A 207 -5.68 -15.56 -3.68
N PRO A 208 -5.66 -15.79 -4.98
CA PRO A 208 -4.87 -16.92 -5.46
C PRO A 208 -4.05 -16.65 -6.72
N HIS A 209 -2.96 -17.39 -6.84
CA HIS A 209 -2.37 -17.67 -8.14
C HIS A 209 -3.45 -18.31 -9.04
N PRO A 210 -3.71 -17.81 -10.27
CA PRO A 210 -4.81 -18.26 -11.13
C PRO A 210 -4.86 -19.78 -11.29
N ALA A 211 -3.69 -20.44 -11.33
CA ALA A 211 -3.56 -21.90 -11.39
C ALA A 211 -4.27 -22.70 -10.27
N ARG A 212 -4.46 -22.13 -9.07
CA ARG A 212 -5.10 -22.84 -7.94
C ARG A 212 -6.59 -22.58 -7.82
N VAL A 213 -7.07 -21.41 -8.25
CA VAL A 213 -8.46 -21.00 -8.00
C VAL A 213 -9.36 -21.04 -9.20
N ILE A 214 -8.82 -21.01 -10.42
CA ILE A 214 -9.64 -21.29 -11.61
C ILE A 214 -10.37 -22.64 -11.45
N PRO A 215 -9.72 -23.76 -11.04
CA PRO A 215 -10.45 -25.02 -10.85
C PRO A 215 -11.55 -24.96 -9.77
N PHE A 216 -11.29 -24.30 -8.64
CA PHE A 216 -12.23 -24.20 -7.52
C PHE A 216 -13.42 -23.27 -7.82
N CYS A 217 -13.17 -22.10 -8.40
CA CYS A 217 -14.22 -21.20 -8.82
C CYS A 217 -15.03 -21.77 -9.99
N ASN A 218 -14.42 -22.54 -10.89
CA ASN A 218 -15.13 -23.27 -11.93
C ASN A 218 -16.07 -24.33 -11.34
N SER A 219 -15.65 -25.07 -10.30
CA SER A 219 -16.55 -26.03 -9.65
C SER A 219 -17.74 -25.35 -8.97
N ILE A 220 -17.52 -24.21 -8.29
CA ILE A 220 -18.62 -23.44 -7.71
C ILE A 220 -19.55 -22.93 -8.82
N ALA A 221 -18.99 -22.36 -9.89
CA ALA A 221 -19.76 -21.84 -11.01
C ALA A 221 -20.63 -22.91 -11.68
N ALA A 222 -20.13 -24.14 -11.81
CA ALA A 222 -20.86 -25.26 -12.40
C ALA A 222 -22.07 -25.71 -11.55
N GLU A 223 -22.01 -25.50 -10.23
CA GLU A 223 -23.06 -25.90 -9.29
C GLU A 223 -24.04 -24.76 -8.95
N LEU A 224 -23.69 -23.51 -9.26
CA LEU A 224 -24.52 -22.35 -8.94
C LEU A 224 -25.81 -22.32 -9.78
N PRO A 225 -26.99 -22.19 -9.14
CA PRO A 225 -28.24 -21.88 -9.83
C PRO A 225 -28.14 -20.64 -10.72
N PRO A 226 -28.89 -20.59 -11.84
CA PRO A 226 -28.98 -19.39 -12.67
C PRO A 226 -29.39 -18.16 -11.85
N GLY A 227 -28.66 -17.05 -12.01
CA GLY A 227 -28.94 -15.78 -11.35
C GLY A 227 -28.24 -15.57 -10.00
N LEU A 228 -27.48 -16.53 -9.51
CA LEU A 228 -26.59 -16.33 -8.35
C LEU A 228 -25.18 -15.92 -8.81
N SER A 229 -24.62 -14.94 -8.12
CA SER A 229 -23.25 -14.47 -8.34
C SER A 229 -22.25 -15.35 -7.62
N LEU A 230 -21.11 -15.60 -8.25
CA LEU A 230 -19.96 -16.19 -7.59
C LEU A 230 -19.54 -15.36 -6.36
N PRO A 231 -18.97 -16.01 -5.34
CA PRO A 231 -18.35 -15.29 -4.23
C PRO A 231 -17.32 -14.27 -4.71
N ALA A 232 -17.13 -13.18 -3.94
CA ALA A 232 -16.23 -12.10 -4.31
C ALA A 232 -14.78 -12.56 -4.59
N PHE A 233 -14.29 -13.59 -3.91
CA PHE A 233 -12.95 -14.15 -4.14
C PHE A 233 -12.79 -14.84 -5.50
N CYS A 234 -13.89 -15.18 -6.17
CA CYS A 234 -13.90 -15.73 -7.52
C CYS A 234 -13.98 -14.67 -8.61
N GLU A 235 -14.03 -13.37 -8.26
CA GLU A 235 -14.00 -12.30 -9.23
C GLU A 235 -12.56 -12.09 -9.75
N PRO A 236 -12.27 -12.32 -11.05
CA PRO A 236 -10.90 -12.27 -11.57
C PRO A 236 -10.17 -10.94 -11.34
N ARG A 237 -10.94 -9.84 -11.27
CA ARG A 237 -10.41 -8.50 -10.98
C ARG A 237 -9.71 -8.40 -9.62
N LYS A 238 -10.14 -9.18 -8.63
CA LYS A 238 -9.61 -9.18 -7.26
C LYS A 238 -8.42 -10.11 -7.08
N TRP A 239 -8.12 -10.97 -8.06
CA TRP A 239 -7.00 -11.89 -7.95
C TRP A 239 -5.67 -11.16 -8.01
N GLY A 240 -4.73 -11.63 -7.18
CA GLY A 240 -3.40 -11.05 -7.11
C GLY A 240 -3.38 -9.61 -6.64
N VAL A 241 -4.47 -9.11 -6.05
CA VAL A 241 -4.48 -7.73 -5.56
C VAL A 241 -3.77 -7.69 -4.21
N HIS A 242 -2.79 -6.81 -4.13
CA HIS A 242 -2.02 -6.48 -2.96
C HIS A 242 -2.44 -5.09 -2.47
N TYR A 243 -2.89 -5.01 -1.23
CA TYR A 243 -3.41 -3.81 -0.61
C TYR A 243 -2.41 -3.34 0.46
N CYS A 244 -2.09 -2.05 0.48
CA CYS A 244 -1.23 -1.46 1.51
C CYS A 244 -1.85 -0.18 2.08
N HIS A 245 -1.81 -0.02 3.40
CA HIS A 245 -1.88 1.28 4.08
C HIS A 245 -0.47 1.73 4.45
N LEU A 246 -0.07 2.91 3.97
CA LEU A 246 1.28 3.44 4.08
C LEU A 246 1.31 4.89 4.59
N ALA A 247 2.36 5.30 5.29
CA ALA A 247 2.65 6.70 5.55
C ALA A 247 3.15 7.40 4.27
N THR A 248 2.70 8.63 4.02
CA THR A 248 3.18 9.41 2.86
C THR A 248 4.54 10.05 3.15
N PRO A 249 5.31 10.45 2.13
CA PRO A 249 6.57 11.17 2.34
C PRO A 249 6.45 12.45 3.17
N GLU A 250 5.36 13.23 2.99
CA GLU A 250 5.17 14.46 3.76
C GLU A 250 4.90 14.15 5.24
N TYR A 251 4.15 13.10 5.54
CA TYR A 251 3.89 12.68 6.91
C TYR A 251 5.14 12.16 7.59
N ILE A 252 5.89 11.27 6.92
CA ILE A 252 7.17 10.74 7.40
C ILE A 252 8.12 11.89 7.71
N ARG A 253 8.29 12.83 6.77
CA ARG A 253 9.13 14.01 6.97
C ARG A 253 8.69 14.79 8.19
N ALA A 254 7.40 15.13 8.26
CA ALA A 254 6.85 15.96 9.33
C ALA A 254 7.02 15.30 10.70
N ALA A 255 6.82 13.98 10.81
CA ALA A 255 7.00 13.22 12.03
C ALA A 255 8.48 13.20 12.48
N LEU A 256 9.40 12.89 11.56
CA LEU A 256 10.84 12.86 11.84
C LEU A 256 11.39 14.21 12.34
N VAL A 257 10.86 15.33 11.82
CA VAL A 257 11.28 16.67 12.25
C VAL A 257 10.42 17.27 13.37
N GLY A 258 9.48 16.51 13.94
CA GLY A 258 8.61 16.95 15.04
C GLY A 258 7.66 18.09 14.67
N ARG A 259 7.23 18.17 13.40
CA ARG A 259 6.23 19.15 12.92
C ARG A 259 4.79 18.67 13.10
N VAL A 260 4.58 17.38 13.30
CA VAL A 260 3.28 16.76 13.59
C VAL A 260 3.45 15.80 14.76
N GLU A 261 2.38 15.62 15.52
CA GLU A 261 2.30 14.59 16.54
C GLU A 261 1.92 13.27 15.86
N VAL A 262 2.52 12.18 16.33
CA VAL A 262 2.14 10.81 15.96
C VAL A 262 1.53 10.15 17.19
N PRO A 263 0.59 9.21 17.04
CA PRO A 263 0.05 8.43 18.15
C PRO A 263 1.17 7.85 19.03
N ILE A 264 0.95 7.83 20.34
CA ILE A 264 1.88 7.20 21.29
C ILE A 264 1.28 5.86 21.71
N ILE A 265 1.99 4.77 21.44
CA ILE A 265 1.49 3.40 21.64
C ILE A 265 2.48 2.64 22.54
N PRO A 266 2.03 2.00 23.63
CA PRO A 266 2.87 1.10 24.43
C PRO A 266 3.28 -0.13 23.61
N ARG A 267 4.49 -0.66 23.81
CA ARG A 267 4.97 -1.85 23.08
C ARG A 267 4.00 -3.03 23.12
N SER A 268 3.34 -3.24 24.26
CA SER A 268 2.37 -4.33 24.45
C SER A 268 1.11 -4.20 23.60
N ALA A 269 0.74 -2.98 23.19
CA ALA A 269 -0.39 -2.72 22.31
C ALA A 269 0.00 -2.76 20.82
N ALA A 270 1.28 -2.50 20.52
CA ALA A 270 1.81 -2.52 19.15
C ALA A 270 1.91 -3.94 18.56
N ARG A 271 2.24 -4.94 19.41
CA ARG A 271 2.37 -6.35 19.05
C ARG A 271 1.37 -7.19 19.84
N PRO A 272 0.18 -7.49 19.29
CA PRO A 272 -0.63 -8.55 19.88
C PRO A 272 0.22 -9.83 19.81
N ASP A 273 0.57 -10.41 20.96
CA ASP A 273 1.39 -11.61 21.07
C ASP A 273 0.88 -12.68 20.09
N THR A 274 1.59 -12.90 18.98
CA THR A 274 1.30 -13.96 18.01
C THR A 274 1.61 -15.35 18.56
N THR A 275 2.03 -15.43 19.82
CA THR A 275 2.59 -16.60 20.48
C THR A 275 1.55 -17.67 20.84
N ASP A 276 0.24 -17.42 20.66
CA ASP A 276 -0.81 -18.35 21.12
C ASP A 276 -1.62 -19.04 20.00
N SER A 277 -1.34 -18.76 18.71
CA SER A 277 -2.08 -19.38 17.60
C SER A 277 -1.52 -20.75 17.13
N ASN A 278 -0.37 -21.19 17.65
CA ASN A 278 0.21 -22.51 17.34
C ASN A 278 -0.12 -23.61 18.37
N SER A 279 -0.95 -23.35 19.38
CA SER A 279 -1.31 -24.34 20.41
C SER A 279 -2.61 -25.12 20.10
N ARG A 280 -3.23 -24.91 18.93
CA ARG A 280 -4.42 -25.66 18.47
C ARG A 280 -4.24 -26.17 17.04
N ARG A 281 -3.40 -27.17 16.85
CA ARG A 281 -3.48 -28.13 15.73
C ARG A 281 -3.33 -29.53 16.27
#